data_AF-A0AA41VU25-F1
#
_entry.id   AF-A0AA41VU25-F1
#
_cell.length_a   1.000
_cell.length_b   1.000
_cell.length_c   1.000
_cell.angle_alpha   90.00
_cell.angle_beta   90.00
_cell.angle_gamma   90.00
#
_symmetry.space_group_name_H-M   'P 1'
#
loop_
_entity.id
_entity.type
_entity.pdbx_description
1 polymer ?
#
loop_
_entity_poly.entity_id
_entity_poly.type
_entity_poly.pdbx_seq_one_letter_code
_entity_poly.pdbx_strand_id
1 'polypeptide(L)'
;MLTLQDKTSGKIIYRHGGLLVLYRGRHYIPKERPVVPVMLWRPHEPIYPRLIKSTIDGLTIDETKEMRKRGLSVPALAKLVKNGYYGNLVPMVRDAFLTEEMVRIDCKGLNKSDYKKIGFKLRDLVPCILVTFKKEQIVLWRGENYTPPEPGQFVVEDNSFNYLVGGSSDIVEEDSNSNSSNESFSSDDELLSPDSKLLTPPIG
;
A
#
# COMPACT_ATOMS: atom_id res chain seq x y z
N MET A 1 -35.76 -11.43 -6.80
CA MET A 1 -34.51 -12.23 -6.76
C MET A 1 -34.78 -13.52 -7.54
N LEU A 2 -34.34 -13.62 -8.80
CA LEU A 2 -34.58 -14.82 -9.62
C LEU A 2 -33.77 -15.99 -9.07
N THR A 3 -34.42 -17.11 -8.78
CA THR A 3 -33.77 -18.30 -8.23
C THR A 3 -33.06 -19.06 -9.34
N LEU A 4 -32.05 -19.87 -9.00
CA LEU A 4 -31.31 -20.68 -9.97
C LEU A 4 -32.26 -21.58 -10.77
N GLN A 5 -33.32 -22.06 -10.13
CA GLN A 5 -34.43 -22.82 -10.73
C GLN A 5 -35.08 -22.11 -11.92
N ASP A 6 -35.32 -20.81 -11.81
CA ASP A 6 -35.95 -19.99 -12.86
C ASP A 6 -35.06 -19.86 -14.10
N LYS A 7 -33.74 -19.82 -13.91
CA LYS A 7 -32.75 -19.72 -15.01
C LYS A 7 -32.40 -21.06 -15.65
N THR A 8 -32.54 -22.16 -14.92
CA THR A 8 -32.09 -23.48 -15.35
C THR A 8 -33.20 -24.49 -15.67
N SER A 9 -34.47 -24.07 -15.57
CA SER A 9 -35.69 -24.81 -15.97
C SER A 9 -35.76 -26.25 -15.45
N GLY A 10 -35.19 -26.52 -14.27
CA GLY A 10 -35.16 -27.85 -13.65
C GLY A 10 -35.38 -27.80 -12.15
N LYS A 11 -35.69 -28.96 -11.56
CA LYS A 11 -35.91 -29.12 -10.11
C LYS A 11 -34.60 -29.52 -9.42
N ILE A 12 -34.20 -28.81 -8.37
CA ILE A 12 -33.03 -29.18 -7.56
C ILE A 12 -33.40 -30.42 -6.73
N ILE A 13 -32.66 -31.51 -6.92
CA ILE A 13 -32.88 -32.77 -6.19
C ILE A 13 -31.82 -33.01 -5.12
N TYR A 14 -30.67 -32.35 -5.24
CA TYR A 14 -29.60 -32.43 -4.26
C TYR A 14 -28.72 -31.19 -4.30
N ARG A 15 -28.34 -30.70 -3.11
CA ARG A 15 -27.44 -29.56 -2.93
C ARG A 15 -26.51 -29.86 -1.77
N HIS A 16 -25.20 -29.93 -2.04
CA HIS A 16 -24.18 -30.13 -1.01
C HIS A 16 -22.90 -29.37 -1.38
N GLY A 17 -22.52 -28.40 -0.56
CA GLY A 17 -21.38 -27.52 -0.82
C GLY A 17 -21.48 -26.82 -2.18
N GLY A 18 -20.44 -26.94 -3.00
CA GLY A 18 -20.38 -26.43 -4.38
C GLY A 18 -21.03 -27.32 -5.43
N LEU A 19 -21.54 -28.50 -5.06
CA LEU A 19 -22.20 -29.44 -5.97
C LEU A 19 -23.71 -29.25 -5.97
N LEU A 20 -24.30 -29.08 -7.15
CA LEU A 20 -25.73 -28.95 -7.36
C LEU A 20 -26.19 -29.95 -8.42
N VAL A 21 -27.14 -30.81 -8.05
CA VAL A 21 -27.74 -31.81 -8.96
C VAL A 21 -29.17 -31.38 -9.29
N LEU A 22 -29.42 -31.18 -10.59
CA LEU A 22 -30.69 -30.71 -11.12
C LEU A 22 -31.37 -31.80 -11.97
N TYR A 23 -32.63 -32.06 -11.70
CA TYR A 23 -33.49 -32.94 -12.50
C TYR A 23 -34.32 -32.12 -13.49
N ARG A 24 -34.17 -32.40 -14.79
CA ARG A 24 -34.85 -31.69 -15.89
C ARG A 24 -35.90 -32.53 -16.66
N GLY A 25 -36.16 -33.77 -16.23
CA GLY A 25 -37.12 -34.67 -16.86
C GLY A 25 -36.64 -35.34 -18.15
N ARG A 26 -37.52 -36.12 -18.79
CA ARG A 26 -37.21 -36.94 -20.00
C ARG A 26 -37.26 -36.16 -21.33
N HIS A 27 -37.81 -34.96 -21.33
CA HIS A 27 -37.91 -34.07 -22.51
C HIS A 27 -36.84 -32.97 -22.52
N TYR A 28 -35.74 -33.18 -21.82
CA TYR A 28 -34.64 -32.22 -21.79
C TYR A 28 -33.93 -32.20 -23.15
N ILE A 29 -33.91 -31.03 -23.81
CA ILE A 29 -33.18 -30.81 -25.05
C ILE A 29 -31.78 -30.26 -24.69
N PRO A 30 -30.69 -31.03 -24.88
CA PRO A 30 -29.35 -30.58 -24.47
C PRO A 30 -28.86 -29.31 -25.18
N LYS A 31 -29.44 -29.00 -26.35
CA LYS A 31 -29.11 -27.83 -27.16
C LYS A 31 -29.63 -26.52 -26.56
N GLU A 32 -30.71 -26.56 -25.79
CA GLU A 32 -31.32 -25.38 -25.15
C GLU A 32 -30.79 -25.16 -23.73
N ARG A 33 -29.72 -25.87 -23.36
CA ARG A 33 -29.14 -25.76 -22.02
C ARG A 33 -28.59 -24.34 -21.82
N PRO A 34 -28.90 -23.68 -20.69
CA PRO A 34 -28.25 -22.41 -20.36
C PRO A 34 -26.76 -22.67 -20.10
N VAL A 35 -25.91 -22.02 -20.88
CA VAL A 35 -24.47 -22.01 -20.63
C VAL A 35 -24.24 -21.00 -19.51
N VAL A 36 -24.11 -21.49 -18.28
CA VAL A 36 -23.69 -20.65 -17.16
C VAL A 36 -22.21 -20.37 -17.35
N PRO A 37 -21.80 -19.12 -17.61
CA PRO A 37 -20.38 -18.80 -17.72
C PRO A 37 -19.72 -19.15 -16.38
N VAL A 38 -18.52 -19.75 -16.43
CA VAL A 38 -17.71 -19.93 -15.23
C VAL A 38 -17.37 -18.53 -14.74
N MET A 39 -18.11 -18.05 -13.74
CA MET A 39 -17.88 -16.74 -13.15
C MET A 39 -16.58 -16.83 -12.34
N LEU A 40 -15.44 -16.58 -13.00
CA LEU A 40 -14.20 -16.16 -12.33
C LEU A 40 -14.43 -14.75 -11.77
N TRP A 41 -15.33 -14.62 -10.81
CA TRP A 41 -15.52 -13.39 -10.07
C TRP A 41 -14.40 -13.29 -9.03
N ARG A 42 -13.19 -12.98 -9.49
CA ARG A 42 -12.16 -12.42 -8.62
C ARG A 42 -12.38 -10.91 -8.67
N PRO A 43 -12.85 -10.26 -7.58
CA PRO A 43 -12.89 -8.81 -7.55
C PRO A 43 -11.49 -8.31 -7.90
N HIS A 44 -11.41 -7.23 -8.68
CA HIS A 44 -10.12 -6.62 -8.96
C HIS A 44 -9.44 -6.34 -7.62
N GLU A 45 -8.18 -6.77 -7.50
CA GLU A 45 -7.45 -6.60 -6.25
C GLU A 45 -7.50 -5.11 -5.83
N PRO A 46 -7.75 -4.83 -4.55
CA PRO A 46 -7.81 -3.45 -4.10
C PRO A 46 -6.48 -2.76 -4.39
N ILE A 47 -6.54 -1.67 -5.15
CA ILE A 47 -5.35 -0.86 -5.45
C ILE A 47 -5.07 0.02 -4.23
N TYR A 48 -4.06 -0.34 -3.44
CA TYR A 48 -3.63 0.48 -2.31
C TYR A 48 -2.85 1.71 -2.79
N PRO A 49 -3.16 2.91 -2.28
CA PRO A 49 -2.40 4.10 -2.61
C PRO A 49 -0.96 3.98 -2.12
N ARG A 50 -0.01 4.54 -2.87
CA ARG A 50 1.40 4.57 -2.49
C ARG A 50 1.61 5.50 -1.30
N LEU A 51 2.48 5.08 -0.38
CA LEU A 51 2.82 5.85 0.82
C LEU A 51 3.51 7.20 0.49
N ILE A 52 4.29 7.24 -0.59
CA ILE A 52 4.90 8.47 -1.11
C ILE A 52 4.30 8.71 -2.50
N LYS A 53 3.77 9.92 -2.71
CA LYS A 53 3.29 10.38 -4.01
C LYS A 53 4.46 10.74 -4.93
N SER A 54 4.26 10.66 -6.24
CA SER A 54 5.26 11.06 -7.24
C SER A 54 5.63 12.55 -7.11
N THR A 55 4.65 13.36 -6.74
CA THR A 55 4.76 14.79 -6.50
C THR A 55 4.34 15.03 -5.06
N ILE A 56 5.08 15.87 -4.33
CA ILE A 56 4.66 16.32 -3.01
C ILE A 56 3.48 17.27 -3.21
N ASP A 57 2.46 17.16 -2.36
CA ASP A 57 1.28 18.02 -2.44
C ASP A 57 1.71 19.49 -2.27
N GLY A 58 1.38 20.34 -3.25
CA GLY A 58 1.72 21.76 -3.25
C GLY A 58 3.04 22.14 -3.93
N LEU A 59 3.86 21.17 -4.38
CA LEU A 59 5.13 21.42 -5.05
C LEU A 59 5.10 21.02 -6.53
N THR A 60 5.94 21.63 -7.35
CA THR A 60 6.12 21.19 -8.74
C THR A 60 6.95 19.90 -8.81
N ILE A 61 6.91 19.24 -9.97
CA ILE A 61 7.63 17.96 -10.19
C ILE A 61 9.14 18.14 -10.05
N ASP A 62 9.68 19.26 -10.53
CA ASP A 62 11.12 19.51 -10.52
C ASP A 62 11.62 19.92 -9.14
N GLU A 63 10.89 20.78 -8.43
CA GLU A 63 11.14 21.05 -7.01
C GLU A 63 11.09 19.77 -6.18
N THR A 64 10.16 18.86 -6.45
CA THR A 64 10.08 17.57 -5.74
C THR A 64 11.34 16.72 -5.99
N LYS A 65 11.91 16.73 -7.21
CA LYS A 65 13.17 16.02 -7.51
C LYS A 65 14.34 16.66 -6.77
N GLU A 66 14.39 17.99 -6.74
CA GLU A 66 15.39 18.74 -5.99
C GLU A 66 15.30 18.45 -4.49
N MET A 67 14.10 18.41 -3.93
CA MET A 67 13.84 18.03 -2.55
C MET A 67 14.36 16.63 -2.23
N ARG A 68 14.14 15.66 -3.12
CA ARG A 68 14.69 14.30 -2.96
C ARG A 68 16.21 14.29 -2.97
N LYS A 69 16.84 15.10 -3.84
CA LYS A 69 18.31 15.21 -3.92
C LYS A 69 18.89 15.91 -2.69
N ARG A 70 18.29 17.03 -2.30
CA ARG A 70 18.63 17.83 -1.11
C ARG A 70 18.51 16.98 0.15
N GLY A 71 17.37 16.31 0.33
CA GLY A 71 17.08 15.47 1.48
C GLY A 71 18.05 14.31 1.68
N LEU A 72 18.61 13.72 0.61
CA LEU A 72 19.65 12.70 0.72
C LEU A 72 21.00 13.29 1.18
N SER A 73 21.24 14.57 0.89
CA SER A 73 22.46 15.29 1.28
C SER A 73 22.40 15.86 2.71
N VAL A 74 21.21 16.01 3.31
CA VAL A 74 21.02 16.47 4.69
C VAL A 74 21.71 15.50 5.66
N PRO A 75 22.41 15.97 6.71
CA PRO A 75 22.97 15.08 7.73
C PRO A 75 21.89 14.23 8.41
N ALA A 76 22.26 13.05 8.88
CA ALA A 76 21.32 12.18 9.58
C ALA A 76 21.11 12.69 11.01
N LEU A 77 19.85 12.94 11.39
CA LEU A 77 19.45 13.31 12.74
C LEU A 77 19.65 12.15 13.71
N ALA A 78 19.19 10.96 13.31
CA ALA A 78 19.23 9.76 14.15
C ALA A 78 19.49 8.51 13.31
N LYS A 79 20.12 7.52 13.95
CA LYS A 79 20.35 6.18 13.40
C LYS A 79 19.48 5.17 14.13
N LEU A 80 18.57 4.55 13.41
CA LEU A 80 17.72 3.48 13.91
C LEU A 80 18.44 2.14 13.80
N VAL A 81 18.47 1.41 14.91
CA VAL A 81 19.05 0.07 15.01
C VAL A 81 17.90 -0.94 15.21
N LYS A 82 18.15 -2.22 14.95
CA LYS A 82 17.17 -3.32 15.10
C LYS A 82 16.56 -3.46 16.51
N ASN A 83 17.10 -2.77 17.51
CA ASN A 83 16.67 -2.90 18.91
C ASN A 83 15.32 -2.23 19.22
N GLY A 84 14.61 -1.69 18.21
CA GLY A 84 13.16 -1.44 18.27
C GLY A 84 12.68 -0.29 19.17
N TYR A 85 13.57 0.40 19.89
CA TYR A 85 13.16 1.54 20.72
C TYR A 85 13.24 2.85 19.94
N TYR A 86 12.07 3.46 19.72
CA TYR A 86 11.92 4.68 18.93
C TYR A 86 11.11 5.77 19.65
N GLY A 87 10.87 5.61 20.96
CA GLY A 87 10.05 6.55 21.75
C GLY A 87 10.54 8.00 21.65
N ASN A 88 11.85 8.21 21.60
CA ASN A 88 12.44 9.54 21.52
C ASN A 88 12.48 10.11 20.09
N LEU A 89 12.08 9.34 19.07
CA LEU A 89 12.19 9.77 17.67
C LEU A 89 11.24 10.93 17.36
N VAL A 90 10.03 10.87 17.90
CA VAL A 90 9.01 11.92 17.72
C VAL A 90 9.47 13.27 18.29
N PRO A 91 9.88 13.38 19.57
CA PRO A 91 10.38 14.65 20.10
C PRO A 91 11.63 15.12 19.36
N MET A 92 12.58 14.24 19.03
CA MET A 92 13.77 14.63 18.25
C MET A 92 13.42 15.25 16.89
N VAL A 93 12.46 14.67 16.16
CA VAL A 93 12.03 15.20 14.86
C VAL A 93 11.30 16.53 15.03
N ARG A 94 10.49 16.69 16.07
CA ARG A 94 9.80 17.97 16.37
C ARG A 94 10.80 19.08 16.67
N ASP A 95 11.80 18.79 17.50
CA ASP A 95 12.85 19.75 17.85
C ASP A 95 13.69 20.11 16.62
N ALA A 96 14.05 19.10 15.82
CA ALA A 96 14.78 19.32 14.58
C ALA A 96 14.01 20.21 13.60
N PHE A 97 12.68 20.07 13.52
CA PHE A 97 11.86 20.92 12.64
C PHE A 97 11.77 22.38 13.08
N LEU A 98 12.21 22.74 14.28
CA LEU A 98 12.33 24.15 14.68
C LEU A 98 13.52 24.83 13.99
N THR A 99 14.61 24.11 13.78
CA THR A 99 15.86 24.65 13.21
C THR A 99 16.07 24.28 11.74
N GLU A 100 15.67 23.07 11.35
CA GLU A 100 15.88 22.50 10.04
C GLU A 100 14.53 22.29 9.31
N GLU A 101 14.54 22.53 8.00
CA GLU A 101 13.34 22.32 7.17
C GLU A 101 13.12 20.85 6.81
N MET A 102 14.21 20.09 6.72
CA MET A 102 14.24 18.70 6.30
C MET A 102 15.02 17.86 7.30
N VAL A 103 14.55 16.65 7.56
CA VAL A 103 15.17 15.72 8.50
C VAL A 103 15.45 14.40 7.81
N ARG A 104 16.68 13.88 7.98
CA ARG A 104 17.08 12.55 7.51
C ARG A 104 17.25 11.58 8.68
N ILE A 105 16.66 10.40 8.59
CA ILE A 105 16.80 9.33 9.58
C ILE A 105 17.40 8.10 8.89
N ASP A 106 18.55 7.66 9.37
CA ASP A 106 19.24 6.49 8.84
C ASP A 106 18.66 5.21 9.48
N CYS A 107 18.09 4.32 8.67
CA CYS A 107 17.47 3.06 9.12
C CYS A 107 18.29 1.84 8.67
N LYS A 108 19.61 1.98 8.61
CA LYS A 108 20.50 0.94 8.08
C LYS A 108 20.33 -0.37 8.84
N GLY A 109 19.94 -1.43 8.14
CA GLY A 109 19.69 -2.75 8.73
C GLY A 109 18.28 -2.98 9.30
N LEU A 110 17.33 -2.05 9.11
CA LEU A 110 15.88 -2.33 9.28
C LEU A 110 15.29 -2.94 8.01
N ASN A 111 14.23 -3.75 8.17
CA ASN A 111 13.51 -4.28 7.02
C ASN A 111 12.74 -3.17 6.29
N LYS A 112 12.48 -3.40 4.99
CA LYS A 112 11.72 -2.47 4.14
C LYS A 112 10.30 -2.18 4.64
N SER A 113 9.67 -3.14 5.31
CA SER A 113 8.37 -2.97 5.96
C SER A 113 8.45 -2.02 7.15
N ASP A 114 9.49 -2.15 7.95
CA ASP A 114 9.54 -1.59 9.30
C ASP A 114 9.81 -0.09 9.23
N TYR A 115 10.80 0.33 8.44
CA TYR A 115 11.05 1.76 8.27
C TYR A 115 9.92 2.46 7.50
N LYS A 116 9.14 1.74 6.66
CA LYS A 116 7.93 2.29 6.04
C LYS A 116 6.83 2.51 7.08
N LYS A 117 6.63 1.55 7.99
CA LYS A 117 5.69 1.70 9.12
C LYS A 117 6.09 2.87 10.02
N ILE A 118 7.37 2.99 10.35
CA ILE A 118 7.92 4.10 11.13
C ILE A 118 7.67 5.44 10.41
N GLY A 119 7.98 5.53 9.12
CA GLY A 119 7.73 6.75 8.34
C GLY A 119 6.24 7.13 8.29
N PHE A 120 5.34 6.16 8.09
CA PHE A 120 3.90 6.40 8.15
C PHE A 120 3.46 6.89 9.54
N LYS A 121 3.96 6.26 10.60
CA LYS A 121 3.62 6.64 11.97
C LYS A 121 4.15 8.02 12.35
N LEU A 122 5.34 8.39 11.87
CA LEU A 122 5.90 9.73 12.07
C LEU A 122 5.06 10.82 11.41
N ARG A 123 4.51 10.55 10.21
CA ARG A 123 3.59 11.46 9.52
C ARG A 123 2.30 11.70 10.31
N ASP A 124 1.80 10.69 11.03
CA ASP A 124 0.59 10.83 11.84
C ASP A 124 0.85 11.62 13.14
N LEU A 125 2.05 11.47 13.72
CA LEU A 125 2.41 12.06 15.03
C LEU A 125 3.05 13.45 14.93
N VAL A 126 3.68 13.74 13.80
CA VAL A 126 4.30 15.03 13.48
C VAL A 126 3.73 15.44 12.13
N PRO A 127 3.12 16.63 11.98
CA PRO A 127 2.57 17.08 10.71
C PRO A 127 3.70 17.30 9.69
N CYS A 128 4.14 16.23 9.06
CA CYS A 128 5.27 16.21 8.14
C CYS A 128 4.95 15.35 6.90
N ILE A 129 5.71 15.59 5.85
CA ILE A 129 5.55 15.01 4.53
C ILE A 129 6.73 14.08 4.27
N LEU A 130 6.42 12.84 3.86
CA LEU A 130 7.40 11.83 3.48
C LEU A 130 7.95 12.13 2.08
N VAL A 131 9.24 12.40 1.99
CA VAL A 131 9.90 12.78 0.72
C VAL A 131 10.45 11.55 0.00
N THR A 132 11.21 10.71 0.71
CA THR A 132 11.84 9.50 0.14
C THR A 132 12.17 8.45 1.20
N PHE A 133 12.18 7.19 0.75
CA PHE A 133 12.63 6.01 1.51
C PHE A 133 13.88 5.34 0.90
N LYS A 134 14.62 6.06 0.05
CA LYS A 134 15.76 5.49 -0.69
C LYS A 134 16.91 5.11 0.26
N LYS A 135 17.64 4.05 -0.10
CA LYS A 135 18.87 3.61 0.60
C LYS A 135 18.70 3.34 2.10
N GLU A 136 17.56 2.80 2.53
CA GLU A 136 17.25 2.57 3.95
C GLU A 136 17.28 3.86 4.79
N GLN A 137 16.95 5.00 4.18
CA GLN A 137 16.85 6.30 4.84
C GLN A 137 15.44 6.84 4.71
N ILE A 138 14.94 7.45 5.78
CA ILE A 138 13.68 8.18 5.78
C ILE A 138 14.01 9.66 5.70
N VAL A 139 13.46 10.37 4.71
CA VAL A 139 13.57 11.81 4.61
C VAL A 139 12.20 12.44 4.81
N LEU A 140 12.13 13.34 5.77
CA LEU A 140 10.92 14.06 6.16
C LEU A 140 11.09 15.54 5.84
N TRP A 141 9.97 16.17 5.48
CA TRP A 141 9.86 17.60 5.25
C TRP A 141 8.68 18.16 6.01
N ARG A 142 8.83 19.29 6.69
CA ARG A 142 7.74 19.90 7.47
C ARG A 142 6.69 20.61 6.62
N GLY A 143 7.05 21.06 5.41
CA GLY A 143 6.22 21.96 4.59
C GLY A 143 6.70 23.42 4.65
N GLU A 144 6.29 24.24 3.68
CA GLU A 144 6.70 25.67 3.62
C GLU A 144 6.15 26.49 4.81
N ASN A 145 4.91 26.21 5.23
CA ASN A 145 4.20 26.96 6.27
C ASN A 145 4.14 26.19 7.60
N TYR A 146 5.30 25.75 8.11
CA TYR A 146 5.32 25.07 9.40
C TYR A 146 5.01 26.03 10.54
N THR A 147 3.85 25.84 11.16
CA THR A 147 3.50 26.44 12.45
C THR A 147 3.77 25.39 13.53
N PRO A 148 4.72 25.61 14.44
CA PRO A 148 4.90 24.69 15.56
C PRO A 148 3.58 24.63 16.34
N PRO A 149 3.10 23.43 16.71
CA PRO A 149 1.88 23.32 17.50
C PRO A 149 2.05 24.05 18.83
N GLU A 150 1.04 24.81 19.24
CA GLU A 150 1.01 25.51 20.52
C GLU A 150 1.31 24.54 21.69
N PRO A 151 2.10 24.94 22.70
CA PRO A 151 2.43 24.08 23.84
C PRO A 151 1.14 23.76 24.64
N GLY A 152 0.59 22.56 24.43
CA GLY A 152 -0.62 22.10 25.12
C GLY A 152 -1.60 21.30 24.26
N GLN A 153 -1.38 21.20 22.95
CA GLN A 153 -2.29 20.51 22.02
C GLN A 153 -1.94 19.04 21.73
N PHE A 154 -0.97 18.48 22.45
CA PHE A 154 -0.55 17.09 22.25
C PHE A 154 -1.37 16.13 23.11
N VAL A 155 -1.91 15.10 22.46
CA VAL A 155 -2.44 13.92 23.13
C VAL A 155 -1.30 13.29 23.92
N VAL A 156 -1.56 12.99 25.19
CA VAL A 156 -0.63 12.38 26.15
C VAL A 156 0.12 11.22 25.50
N GLU A 157 1.44 11.20 25.71
CA GLU A 157 2.35 10.14 25.32
C GLU A 157 1.91 8.80 25.93
N ASP A 158 1.15 8.01 25.20
CA ASP A 158 1.12 6.58 25.41
C ASP A 158 2.22 5.95 24.54
N ASN A 159 2.96 5.01 25.14
CA ASN A 159 4.02 4.15 24.57
C ASN A 159 3.61 3.36 23.30
N SER A 160 2.48 3.68 22.67
CA SER A 160 1.88 3.09 21.48
C SER A 160 2.81 3.03 20.25
N PHE A 161 3.80 3.93 20.16
CA PHE A 161 4.77 3.90 19.06
C PHE A 161 5.54 2.57 19.00
N ASN A 162 5.91 2.00 20.15
CA ASN A 162 6.69 0.77 20.22
C ASN A 162 5.82 -0.49 20.09
N TYR A 163 4.60 -0.49 20.64
CA TYR A 163 3.69 -1.66 20.57
C TYR A 163 3.20 -1.95 19.15
N LEU A 164 2.93 -0.93 18.34
CA LEU A 164 2.43 -1.10 16.96
C LEU A 164 3.52 -1.49 15.96
N VAL A 165 4.78 -1.22 16.28
CA VAL A 165 5.92 -1.54 15.43
C VAL A 165 6.53 -2.89 15.82
N GLY A 166 6.43 -3.31 17.09
CA GLY A 166 7.02 -4.55 17.62
C GLY A 166 6.09 -5.77 17.71
N GLY A 167 4.77 -5.62 17.64
CA GLY A 167 3.82 -6.72 17.85
C GLY A 167 2.90 -6.95 16.66
N SER A 168 3.26 -7.87 15.77
CA SER A 168 2.32 -8.54 14.87
C SER A 168 2.93 -9.86 14.38
N SER A 169 3.16 -10.76 15.32
CA SER A 169 3.37 -12.18 15.06
C SER A 169 2.27 -12.92 15.83
N ASP A 170 1.03 -12.82 15.32
CA ASP A 170 -0.03 -13.71 15.76
C ASP A 170 0.10 -15.02 14.99
N ILE A 171 0.41 -16.04 15.78
CA ILE A 171 0.47 -17.44 15.42
C ILE A 171 -0.95 -17.90 15.10
N VAL A 172 -1.11 -18.50 13.92
CA VAL A 172 -2.16 -19.48 13.62
C VAL A 172 -1.50 -20.65 12.92
N GLU A 173 -1.19 -21.69 13.70
CA GLU A 173 -1.07 -23.09 13.25
C GLU A 173 -2.51 -23.61 13.03
N GLU A 174 -2.89 -24.46 12.08
CA GLU A 174 -2.31 -25.26 10.98
C GLU A 174 -3.36 -25.18 9.84
N ASP A 175 -3.01 -25.23 8.56
CA ASP A 175 -2.99 -26.51 7.86
C ASP A 175 -2.21 -26.46 6.55
N SER A 176 -1.56 -27.59 6.28
CA SER A 176 -0.60 -27.82 5.22
C SER A 176 -1.20 -27.72 3.82
N ASN A 177 -0.69 -26.81 2.98
CA ASN A 177 -0.46 -27.18 1.58
C ASN A 177 0.61 -26.29 0.91
N SER A 178 1.68 -26.93 0.49
CA SER A 178 2.76 -26.36 -0.30
C SER A 178 2.25 -25.87 -1.65
N ASN A 179 2.55 -24.62 -2.00
CA ASN A 179 3.03 -24.29 -3.33
C ASN A 179 3.85 -23.00 -3.28
N SER A 180 5.11 -23.13 -3.65
CA SER A 180 6.04 -22.03 -3.83
C SER A 180 5.68 -21.25 -5.09
N SER A 181 5.49 -19.94 -4.94
CA SER A 181 5.60 -19.00 -6.06
C SER A 181 6.31 -17.76 -5.55
N ASN A 182 7.62 -17.73 -5.80
CA ASN A 182 8.44 -16.54 -5.67
C ASN A 182 7.93 -15.50 -6.67
N GLU A 183 7.23 -14.46 -6.21
CA GLU A 183 6.93 -13.30 -7.04
C GLU A 183 8.04 -12.25 -6.88
N SER A 184 8.90 -12.21 -7.88
CA SER A 184 9.89 -11.17 -8.12
C SER A 184 9.19 -9.86 -8.48
N PHE A 185 9.20 -8.88 -7.57
CA PHE A 185 8.85 -7.50 -7.89
C PHE A 185 10.03 -6.84 -8.63
N SER A 186 9.97 -6.84 -9.96
CA SER A 186 10.89 -6.12 -10.83
C SER A 186 10.74 -4.61 -10.63
N SER A 187 11.87 -3.92 -10.58
CA SER A 187 11.95 -2.47 -10.59
C SER A 187 12.67 -2.09 -11.87
N ASP A 188 11.92 -1.84 -12.95
CA ASP A 188 12.48 -1.30 -14.18
C ASP A 188 11.74 -0.03 -14.55
N ASP A 189 12.44 1.09 -14.40
CA ASP A 189 12.12 2.38 -14.99
C ASP A 189 12.43 2.30 -16.49
N GLU A 190 11.42 2.13 -17.34
CA GLU A 190 11.58 2.26 -18.79
C GLU A 190 11.04 3.63 -19.25
N LEU A 191 11.95 4.41 -19.83
CA LEU A 191 11.73 5.73 -20.43
C LEU A 191 10.90 5.59 -21.72
N LEU A 192 9.67 6.08 -21.73
CA LEU A 192 8.90 6.28 -22.95
C LEU A 192 8.95 7.76 -23.37
N SER A 193 9.77 8.04 -24.39
CA SER A 193 9.66 9.26 -25.20
C SER A 193 8.38 9.23 -26.04
N PRO A 194 7.72 10.37 -26.28
CA PRO A 194 6.48 10.41 -27.06
C PRO A 194 6.82 10.59 -28.54
N ASP A 195 6.46 9.61 -29.37
CA ASP A 195 6.06 9.87 -30.75
C ASP A 195 5.41 8.63 -31.38
N SER A 196 4.09 8.69 -31.58
CA SER A 196 3.43 7.87 -32.61
C SER A 196 2.18 8.54 -33.16
N LYS A 197 2.38 9.10 -34.35
CA LYS A 197 1.53 9.15 -35.55
C LYS A 197 0.07 8.69 -35.40
N LEU A 198 -0.82 9.62 -35.70
CA LEU A 198 -2.23 9.41 -36.04
C LEU A 198 -2.39 8.46 -37.23
N LEU A 199 -3.20 7.42 -37.07
CA LEU A 199 -3.75 6.63 -38.17
C LEU A 199 -5.26 6.55 -37.98
N THR A 200 -6.02 7.26 -38.81
CA THR A 200 -7.47 7.10 -38.92
C THR A 200 -7.83 5.87 -39.76
N PRO A 201 -8.93 5.16 -39.47
CA PRO A 201 -9.33 3.96 -40.19
C PRO A 201 -9.97 4.26 -41.57
N PRO A 202 -9.96 3.28 -42.50
CA PRO A 202 -10.56 3.43 -43.82
C PRO A 202 -12.09 3.29 -43.75
N ILE A 203 -12.77 4.09 -44.58
CA ILE A 203 -14.21 4.00 -44.84
C ILE A 203 -14.40 2.96 -45.96
N GLY A 204 -15.23 1.95 -45.69
CA GLY A 204 -15.84 1.09 -46.71
C GLY A 204 -17.19 1.63 -47.15
#